data_AF-K0UZN0-F1
#
_entry.id   AF-K0UZN0-F1
#
_cell.length_a   1.000
_cell.length_b   1.000
_cell.length_c   1.000
_cell.angle_alpha   90.00
_cell.angle_beta   90.00
_cell.angle_gamma   90.00
#
_symmetry.space_group_name_H-M   'P 1'
#
loop_
_entity.id
_entity.type
_entity.pdbx_description
1 polymer ?
#
loop_
_entity_poly.entity_id
_entity_poly.type
_entity_poly.pdbx_seq_one_letter_code
_entity_poly.pdbx_strand_id
1 'polypeptide(L)' 'MTAKRRRVAILGGGMAGLSAAWRLSEPGWQKRFESVTVYQRGWRLGGKAASSR' A
#
# COMPACT_ATOMS: atom_id res chain seq x y z
N MET A 1 -13.51 13.43 -21.81
CA MET A 1 -12.45 12.44 -21.52
C MET A 1 -12.25 12.36 -20.02
N THR A 2 -12.69 11.29 -19.35
CA THR A 2 -12.45 11.13 -17.90
C THR A 2 -10.97 10.79 -17.71
N ALA A 3 -10.23 11.65 -17.02
CA ALA A 3 -8.83 11.38 -16.69
C ALA A 3 -8.76 10.06 -15.89
N LYS A 4 -7.99 9.09 -16.39
CA LYS A 4 -7.84 7.79 -15.74
C LYS A 4 -7.11 8.00 -14.40
N ARG A 5 -7.76 7.63 -13.29
CA ARG A 5 -7.15 7.72 -11.95
C ARG A 5 -5.92 6.82 -11.87
N ARG A 6 -4.90 7.26 -11.13
CA ARG A 6 -3.61 6.55 -11.05
C ARG A 6 -3.74 5.28 -10.20
N ARG A 7 -3.03 4.22 -10.59
CA ARG A 7 -2.89 2.98 -9.79
C ARG A 7 -1.54 3.00 -9.09
N VAL A 8 -1.53 2.68 -7.80
CA VAL A 8 -0.30 2.67 -6.99
C VAL A 8 0.03 1.25 -6.56
N ALA A 9 1.23 0.80 -6.88
CA ALA A 9 1.78 -0.47 -6.43
C ALA A 9 2.91 -0.21 -5.43
N ILE A 10 2.81 -0.83 -4.25
CA ILE A 10 3.80 -0.77 -3.18
C ILE A 10 4.46 -2.14 -3.09
N LEU A 11 5.77 -2.19 -3.29
CA LEU A 11 6.54 -3.44 -3.28
C LEU A 11 7.18 -3.65 -1.91
N GLY A 12 6.68 -4.65 -1.18
CA GLY A 12 7.13 -5.02 0.15
C GLY A 12 6.15 -4.60 1.25
N GLY A 13 5.76 -5.57 2.09
CA GLY A 13 4.89 -5.40 3.24
C GLY A 13 5.61 -5.05 4.55
N GLY A 14 6.76 -4.39 4.48
CA GLY A 14 7.49 -3.89 5.65
C GLY A 14 6.97 -2.53 6.14
N MET A 15 7.49 -2.03 7.26
CA MET A 15 7.01 -0.76 7.86
C MET A 15 7.00 0.42 6.89
N ALA A 16 8.03 0.57 6.05
CA ALA A 16 8.05 1.64 5.04
C ALA A 16 6.88 1.52 4.04
N GLY A 17 6.64 0.31 3.53
CA GLY A 17 5.54 0.06 2.59
C GLY A 17 4.17 0.21 3.24
N LEU A 18 4.00 -0.27 4.47
CA LEU A 18 2.75 -0.15 5.21
C LEU A 18 2.44 1.29 5.63
N SER A 19 3.44 2.07 6.06
CA SER A 19 3.25 3.49 6.36
C SER A 19 2.88 4.29 5.10
N ALA A 20 3.52 3.99 3.96
CA ALA A 20 3.15 4.59 2.68
C ALA A 20 1.71 4.22 2.28
N ALA A 21 1.35 2.94 2.38
CA ALA A 21 0.00 2.46 2.10
C ALA A 21 -1.03 3.19 2.97
N TRP A 22 -0.78 3.27 4.28
CA TRP A 22 -1.65 3.95 5.24
C TRP A 22 -1.89 5.42 4.87
N ARG A 23 -0.80 6.16 4.56
CA ARG A 23 -0.90 7.58 4.19
C ARG A 23 -1.62 7.79 2.86
N LEU A 24 -1.45 6.87 1.92
CA LEU A 24 -2.07 6.90 0.60
C LEU A 24 -3.55 6.48 0.63
N SER A 25 -3.95 5.66 1.61
CA SER A 25 -5.30 5.15 1.79
C SER A 25 -6.18 5.99 2.73
N GLU A 26 -5.83 7.24 3.00
CA GLU A 26 -6.65 8.17 3.79
C GLU A 26 -8.06 8.39 3.19
N PRO A 27 -9.07 8.75 4.00
CA PRO A 27 -10.43 9.00 3.52
C PRO A 27 -10.48 9.88 2.26
N GLY A 28 -11.19 9.42 1.24
CA GLY A 28 -11.30 10.10 -0.05
C GLY A 28 -10.14 9.87 -1.02
N TRP A 29 -9.20 8.97 -0.72
CA TRP A 29 -8.11 8.60 -1.63
C TRP A 29 -8.60 8.14 -3.01
N GLN A 30 -9.79 7.55 -3.10
CA GLN A 30 -10.41 7.06 -4.34
C GLN A 30 -10.71 8.19 -5.35
N LYS A 31 -10.74 9.45 -4.90
CA LYS A 31 -10.83 10.61 -5.80
C LYS A 31 -9.52 10.81 -6.59
N ARG A 32 -8.39 10.37 -6.03
CA ARG A 32 -7.03 10.57 -6.57
C ARG A 32 -6.47 9.31 -7.24
N PHE A 33 -6.73 8.16 -6.66
CA PHE A 33 -6.21 6.87 -7.11
C PHE A 33 -7.36 5.90 -7.43
N GLU A 34 -7.12 5.03 -8.39
CA GLU A 34 -8.01 3.91 -8.71
C GLU A 34 -7.77 2.75 -7.74
N SER A 35 -6.49 2.49 -7.41
CA SER A 35 -6.10 1.45 -6.46
C SER A 35 -4.81 1.81 -5.73
N VAL A 36 -4.68 1.30 -4.51
CA VAL A 36 -3.43 1.25 -3.74
C VAL A 36 -3.25 -0.22 -3.34
N THR A 37 -2.23 -0.87 -3.90
CA THR A 37 -2.01 -2.30 -3.72
C THR A 37 -0.63 -2.56 -3.15
N VAL A 38 -0.56 -3.30 -2.05
CA VAL A 38 0.69 -3.76 -1.45
C VAL A 38 0.98 -5.17 -1.91
N TYR A 39 2.10 -5.36 -2.59
CA TYR A 39 2.61 -6.67 -2.98
C TYR A 39 3.66 -7.13 -1.98
N GLN A 40 3.42 -8.28 -1.34
CA GLN A 40 4.37 -8.90 -0.43
C GLN A 40 4.70 -10.31 -0.94
N ARG A 41 6.00 -10.63 -1.04
CA ARG A 41 6.48 -11.91 -1.61
C ARG A 41 6.14 -13.13 -0.73
N GLY A 42 5.89 -12.95 0.57
CA GLY A 42 5.59 -14.01 1.52
C GLY A 42 4.26 -13.83 2.24
N TRP A 43 3.87 -14.84 3.02
CA TRP A 43 2.59 -14.87 3.75
C TRP A 43 2.51 -13.88 4.93
N ARG A 44 3.61 -13.23 5.29
CA ARG A 44 3.73 -12.41 6.49
C ARG A 44 4.13 -10.98 6.19
N LEU A 45 3.48 -10.03 6.87
CA LEU A 45 3.80 -8.61 6.86
C LEU A 45 4.81 -8.24 7.97
N GLY A 46 5.27 -6.99 7.94
CA GLY A 46 6.18 -6.41 8.95
C GLY A 46 7.64 -6.32 8.50
N GLY A 47 8.04 -7.08 7.47
CA GLY A 47 9.43 -7.07 6.99
C GLY A 47 10.42 -7.36 8.12
N LYS A 48 11.41 -6.49 8.32
CA LYS A 48 12.39 -6.61 9.42
C LYS A 48 11.78 -6.48 10.82
N ALA A 49 10.61 -5.87 10.94
CA ALA A 49 9.91 -5.71 12.22
C ALA A 49 8.94 -6.86 12.51
N ALA A 50 8.91 -7.91 11.67
CA ALA A 50 7.99 -9.02 11.87
C ALA A 50 8.38 -9.84 13.12
N SER A 51 7.57 -9.77 14.18
CA SER A 51 7.66 -10.59 15.40
C SER A 51 6.58 -11.67 15.43
N SER A 52 6.89 -12.88 15.90
CA SER A 52 5.96 -14.04 15.99
C SER A 52 5.47 -14.28 17.41
N ARG A 53 5.61 -13.26 18.25
CA ARG A 53 5.21 -13.26 19.66
C ARG A 53 3.73 -12.98 19.78
#